data_AF-A0A392P0F9-F1
#
_entry.id   AF-A0A392P0F9-F1
#
_cell.length_a   1.000
_cell.length_b   1.000
_cell.length_c   1.000
_cell.angle_alpha   90.00
_cell.angle_beta   90.00
_cell.angle_gamma   90.00
#
_symmetry.space_group_name_H-M   'P 1'
#
loop_
_entity.id
_entity.type
_entity.pdbx_description
1 polymer ?
#
loop_
_entity_poly.entity_id
_entity_poly.type
_entity_poly.pdbx_seq_one_letter_code
_entity_poly.pdbx_strand_id
1 'polypeptide(L)'
;MAVKRIVGAKWGICSGQACIGIDYLLVEEKFSSEVIELLKKFIRKFYGDNMVESRVLSRIINKQHFERLCNLLKDPLVAASIVHGGSVDEANL
;
A
#
# COMPACT_ATOMS: atom_id res chain seq x y z
N MET A 1 -8.72 -3.40 -16.21
CA MET A 1 -7.43 -2.77 -16.58
C MET A 1 -7.02 -1.66 -15.62
N ALA A 2 -7.95 -0.82 -15.13
CA ALA A 2 -7.66 0.30 -14.22
C ALA A 2 -6.92 -0.11 -12.93
N VAL A 3 -7.45 -1.08 -12.18
CA VAL A 3 -6.85 -1.54 -10.91
C VAL A 3 -5.40 -2.00 -11.08
N LYS A 4 -5.09 -2.73 -12.16
CA LYS A 4 -3.72 -3.17 -12.46
C LYS A 4 -2.75 -1.99 -12.62
N ARG A 5 -3.19 -0.87 -13.23
CA ARG A 5 -2.38 0.35 -13.37
C ARG A 5 -2.20 1.07 -12.04
N ILE A 6 -3.26 1.14 -11.23
CA ILE A 6 -3.21 1.72 -9.89
C ILE A 6 -2.17 0.98 -9.03
N VAL A 7 -2.23 -0.36 -9.02
CA VAL A 7 -1.28 -1.18 -8.25
C VAL A 7 0.16 -0.94 -8.71
N GLY A 8 0.41 -0.97 -10.03
CA GLY A 8 1.74 -0.71 -10.55
C GLY A 8 2.27 0.69 -10.21
N ALA A 9 1.42 1.71 -10.29
CA ALA A 9 1.81 3.10 -10.02
C ALA A 9 2.10 3.36 -8.54
N LYS A 10 1.27 2.85 -7.61
CA LYS A 10 1.42 3.12 -6.18
C LYS A 10 2.56 2.32 -5.53
N TRP A 11 2.73 1.05 -5.87
CA TRP A 11 3.72 0.18 -5.21
C TRP A 11 4.95 -0.12 -6.07
N GLY A 12 4.86 0.01 -7.40
CA GLY A 12 5.97 -0.34 -8.30
C GLY A 12 7.11 0.66 -8.31
N ILE A 13 6.84 1.95 -8.13
CA ILE A 13 7.85 3.02 -8.16
C ILE A 13 8.02 3.58 -6.76
N CYS A 14 9.24 3.46 -6.21
CA CYS A 14 9.62 4.01 -4.91
C CYS A 14 8.64 3.69 -3.76
N SER A 15 7.89 2.58 -3.87
CA SER A 15 6.85 2.17 -2.91
C SER A 15 5.86 3.31 -2.58
N GLY A 16 5.58 4.15 -3.58
CA GLY A 16 4.62 5.26 -3.46
C GLY A 16 5.20 6.55 -2.90
N GLN A 17 6.51 6.61 -2.67
CA GLN A 17 7.24 7.82 -2.28
C GLN A 17 7.49 8.71 -3.51
N ALA A 18 6.41 9.25 -4.08
CA ALA A 18 6.44 10.11 -5.26
C ALA A 18 5.49 11.29 -5.11
N CYS A 19 5.91 12.48 -5.57
CA CYS A 19 5.10 13.70 -5.47
C CYS A 19 3.77 13.64 -6.24
N ILE A 20 3.70 12.79 -7.27
CA ILE A 20 2.49 12.53 -8.08
C ILE A 20 1.93 11.13 -7.82
N GLY A 21 2.18 10.59 -6.63
CA GLY A 21 1.68 9.30 -6.20
C GLY A 21 0.15 9.28 -6.08
N ILE A 22 -0.41 8.07 -6.04
CA ILE A 22 -1.85 7.88 -5.80
C ILE A 22 -2.09 7.85 -4.30
N ASP A 23 -2.67 8.90 -3.72
CA ASP A 23 -2.94 8.94 -2.28
C ASP A 23 -4.34 8.45 -1.89
N TYR A 24 -5.32 8.62 -2.78
CA TYR A 24 -6.69 8.16 -2.59
C TYR A 24 -7.34 7.78 -3.91
N LEU A 25 -8.45 7.03 -3.82
CA LEU A 25 -9.27 6.63 -4.96
C LEU A 25 -10.71 7.03 -4.69
N LEU A 26 -11.36 7.66 -5.67
CA LEU A 26 -12.81 7.88 -5.67
C LEU A 26 -13.45 6.83 -6.57
N VAL A 27 -14.39 6.08 -6.02
CA VAL A 27 -15.02 4.95 -6.68
C VAL A 27 -16.53 5.05 -6.47
N GLU A 28 -17.30 4.75 -7.50
CA GLU A 28 -18.75 4.66 -7.37
C GLU A 28 -19.09 3.53 -6.39
N GLU A 29 -20.00 3.79 -5.46
CA GLU A 29 -20.28 2.93 -4.30
C GLU A 29 -20.51 1.45 -4.70
N LYS A 30 -21.26 1.21 -5.78
CA LYS A 30 -21.57 -0.14 -6.28
C LYS A 30 -20.34 -0.96 -6.70
N PHE A 31 -19.20 -0.31 -6.98
CA PHE A 31 -17.95 -0.97 -7.37
C PHE A 31 -16.92 -1.02 -6.24
N SER A 32 -17.18 -0.41 -5.08
CA SER A 32 -16.21 -0.29 -3.98
C SER A 32 -15.62 -1.64 -3.56
N SER A 33 -16.49 -2.62 -3.27
CA SER A 33 -16.09 -3.98 -2.87
C SER A 33 -15.30 -4.70 -3.96
N GLU A 34 -15.73 -4.60 -5.22
CA GLU A 34 -15.04 -5.24 -6.35
C GLU A 34 -13.63 -4.66 -6.53
N VAL A 35 -13.50 -3.32 -6.44
CA VAL A 35 -12.20 -2.65 -6.54
C VAL A 35 -11.25 -3.09 -5.43
N ILE A 36 -11.73 -3.20 -4.19
CA ILE A 36 -10.92 -3.67 -3.05
C ILE A 36 -10.40 -5.09 -3.30
N GLU A 37 -11.25 -6.01 -3.75
CA GLU A 37 -10.83 -7.40 -4.00
C GLU A 37 -9.86 -7.51 -5.18
N LEU A 38 -10.07 -6.73 -6.24
CA LEU A 38 -9.12 -6.66 -7.35
C LEU A 38 -7.78 -6.06 -6.93
N LEU A 39 -7.77 -5.03 -6.07
CA LEU A 39 -6.54 -4.45 -5.52
C LEU A 39 -5.73 -5.53 -4.78
N LYS A 40 -6.36 -6.21 -3.82
CA LYS A 40 -5.73 -7.33 -3.07
C LYS A 40 -5.16 -8.40 -4.01
N LYS A 41 -5.94 -8.81 -5.02
CA LYS A 41 -5.54 -9.81 -6.01
C LYS A 41 -4.30 -9.39 -6.80
N PHE A 42 -4.28 -8.16 -7.33
CA PHE A 42 -3.18 -7.70 -8.17
C PHE A 42 -1.93 -7.35 -7.37
N ILE A 43 -2.09 -6.84 -6.14
CA ILE A 43 -0.99 -6.62 -5.21
C ILE A 43 -0.24 -7.94 -4.94
N ARG A 44 -0.95 -9.01 -4.53
CA ARG A 44 -0.36 -10.34 -4.35
C ARG A 44 0.28 -10.88 -5.64
N LYS A 45 -0.40 -10.72 -6.77
CA LYS A 45 0.11 -11.18 -8.07
C LYS A 45 1.42 -10.50 -8.48
N PHE A 46 1.62 -9.23 -8.12
CA PHE A 46 2.79 -8.44 -8.53
C PHE A 46 3.96 -8.58 -7.55
N TYR A 47 3.68 -8.62 -6.25
CA TYR A 47 4.70 -8.51 -5.22
C TYR A 47 4.85 -9.77 -4.36
N GLY A 48 4.02 -10.79 -4.60
CA GLY A 48 3.99 -12.03 -3.83
C GLY A 48 3.20 -11.90 -2.53
N ASP A 49 3.17 -12.99 -1.77
CA ASP A 49 2.50 -13.02 -0.46
C ASP A 49 3.41 -12.46 0.66
N ASN A 50 4.74 -12.55 0.49
CA ASN A 50 5.73 -12.03 1.43
C ASN A 50 6.41 -10.76 0.89
N MET A 51 5.82 -9.61 1.16
CA MET A 51 6.35 -8.32 0.67
C MET A 51 7.65 -7.89 1.36
N VAL A 52 7.89 -8.31 2.61
CA VAL A 52 9.09 -7.95 3.39
C VAL A 52 10.36 -8.50 2.73
N GLU A 53 10.29 -9.71 2.18
CA GLU A 53 11.41 -10.36 1.50
C GLU A 53 11.50 -9.99 0.01
N SER A 54 10.53 -9.23 -0.49
CA SER A 54 10.44 -8.89 -1.90
C SER A 54 11.49 -7.85 -2.27
N ARG A 55 12.50 -8.28 -3.04
CA ARG A 55 13.56 -7.40 -3.60
C ARG A 55 13.03 -6.37 -4.61
N VAL A 56 11.76 -6.44 -4.97
CA VAL A 56 11.12 -5.58 -5.98
C VAL A 56 10.58 -4.29 -5.35
N LEU A 57 10.28 -4.30 -4.05
CA LEU A 57 9.76 -3.13 -3.35
C LEU A 57 10.89 -2.33 -2.72
N SER A 58 10.81 -1.02 -2.83
CA SER A 58 11.74 -0.11 -2.15
C SER A 58 11.35 0.07 -0.68
N ARG A 59 12.35 0.39 0.16
CA ARG A 59 12.14 0.69 1.57
C ARG A 59 11.77 2.16 1.78
N ILE A 60 11.22 2.47 2.95
CA ILE A 60 10.96 3.86 3.33
C ILE A 60 12.29 4.57 3.55
N ILE A 61 12.42 5.78 3.02
CA ILE A 61 13.71 6.47 2.86
C ILE A 61 14.52 6.63 4.14
N ASN A 62 13.85 6.79 5.29
CA ASN A 62 14.51 6.91 6.60
C ASN A 62 13.56 6.60 7.76
N LYS A 63 14.13 6.54 8.97
CA LYS A 63 13.42 6.26 10.23
C LYS A 63 12.32 7.27 10.53
N GLN A 64 12.55 8.56 10.31
CA GLN A 64 11.56 9.60 10.58
C GLN A 64 10.28 9.41 9.74
N HIS A 65 10.42 9.13 8.43
CA HIS A 65 9.25 8.87 7.58
C HIS A 65 8.58 7.54 7.88
N PHE A 66 9.35 6.53 8.29
CA PHE A 66 8.82 5.25 8.74
C PHE A 66 7.97 5.40 10.01
N GLU A 67 8.50 6.09 11.04
CA GLU A 67 7.78 6.38 12.28
C GLU A 67 6.50 7.18 12.03
N ARG A 68 6.56 8.19 11.14
CA ARG A 68 5.38 8.96 10.73
C ARG A 68 4.27 8.05 10.17
N LEU A 69 4.62 7.09 9.31
CA LEU A 69 3.66 6.12 8.76
C LEU A 69 3.15 5.15 9.83
N CYS A 70 4.03 4.66 10.71
CA CYS A 70 3.64 3.80 11.82
C CYS A 70 2.64 4.49 12.75
N ASN A 71 2.85 5.77 13.06
CA ASN A 71 1.94 6.54 13.90
C ASN A 71 0.59 6.77 13.22
N LEU A 72 0.57 7.00 11.89
CA LEU A 72 -0.68 7.05 11.14
C LEU A 72 -1.46 5.73 11.21
N LEU A 73 -0.77 4.60 11.07
CA LEU A 73 -1.39 3.27 11.15
C LEU A 73 -1.88 2.91 12.56
N LYS A 74 -1.29 3.51 13.60
CA LYS A 74 -1.71 3.34 15.01
C LYS A 74 -2.93 4.17 15.39
N ASP A 75 -3.31 5.16 14.59
CA ASP A 75 -4.54 5.91 14.84
C ASP A 75 -5.74 4.92 14.88
N PRO A 76 -6.59 4.95 15.93
CA PRO A 76 -7.66 3.97 16.07
C PRO A 76 -8.66 3.93 14.91
N LEU A 77 -8.97 5.09 14.31
CA LEU A 77 -9.90 5.17 13.18
C LEU A 77 -9.25 4.61 11.92
N VAL A 78 -7.96 4.89 11.71
CA VAL A 78 -7.20 4.31 10.59
C VAL A 78 -7.10 2.81 10.77
N ALA A 79 -6.65 2.33 11.93
CA ALA A 79 -6.48 0.90 12.22
C ALA A 79 -7.77 0.10 11.98
N ALA A 80 -8.91 0.63 12.44
CA ALA A 80 -10.23 0.01 12.23
C ALA A 80 -10.66 -0.03 10.75
N SER A 81 -10.10 0.83 9.90
CA SER A 81 -10.43 0.93 8.47
C SER A 81 -9.52 0.10 7.55
N ILE A 82 -8.45 -0.51 8.07
CA ILE A 82 -7.49 -1.26 7.25
C ILE A 82 -8.14 -2.56 6.75
N VAL A 83 -8.34 -2.64 5.43
CA VAL A 83 -8.89 -3.84 4.77
C VAL A 83 -7.81 -4.76 4.17
N HIS A 84 -6.57 -4.30 4.05
CA HIS A 84 -5.43 -5.04 3.52
C HIS A 84 -4.09 -4.37 3.91
N GLY A 85 -3.06 -5.16 4.20
CA GLY A 85 -1.74 -4.64 4.59
C GLY A 85 -1.73 -4.12 6.03
N GLY A 86 -1.02 -3.01 6.27
CA GLY A 86 -0.91 -2.38 7.59
C GLY A 86 0.19 -2.93 8.49
N SER A 87 0.86 -4.01 8.10
CA SER A 87 2.05 -4.52 8.79
C SER A 87 3.24 -3.59 8.59
N VAL A 88 4.07 -3.48 9.63
CA VAL A 88 5.30 -2.70 9.63
C VAL A 88 6.46 -3.57 10.13
N ASP A 89 7.65 -3.33 9.61
CA ASP A 89 8.87 -4.02 10.02
C ASP A 89 10.01 -3.02 10.12
N GLU A 90 10.35 -2.64 11.37
CA GLU A 90 11.45 -1.70 11.63
C GLU A 90 12.82 -2.38 11.50
N ALA A 91 12.90 -3.70 11.71
CA ALA A 91 14.16 -4.43 11.68
C ALA A 91 14.79 -4.44 10.28
N ASN A 92 13.95 -4.34 9.24
CA ASN A 92 14.34 -4.33 7.83
C ASN A 92 14.21 -2.95 7.17
N LEU A 93 14.29 -1.85 7.94
CA LEU A 93 14.28 -0.48 7.40
C LEU A 93 15.51 -0.18 6.52
#